data_AF-A0A1Y2HK92-F1
#
_entry.id   AF-A0A1Y2HK92-F1
#
_cell.length_a   1.000
_cell.length_b   1.000
_cell.length_c   1.000
_cell.angle_alpha   90.00
_cell.angle_beta   90.00
_cell.angle_gamma   90.00
#
_symmetry.space_group_name_H-M   'P 1'
#
loop_
_entity.id
_entity.type
_entity.pdbx_description
1 polymer ?
#
loop_
_entity_poly.entity_id
_entity_poly.type
_entity_poly.pdbx_seq_one_letter_code
_entity_poly.pdbx_strand_id
1 'polypeptide(L)'
;WETATALGAGWWLTHPDALRTMAEAIARNHWRKANNPHDCFLYYLALGKRKLMLTLWKQANGHAEQQVMMQFLAKDVNDAWKKQALKNAFVLLGKQRFELAACFFLLGEAYGDAITVCIRNLKDPQLALFVAKLVGQPGVGTVV
;
A
#
# COMPACT_ATOMS: atom_id res chain seq x y z
N TRP A 1 -11.09 1.32 -6.82
CA TRP A 1 -10.57 2.69 -6.71
C TRP A 1 -11.31 3.66 -7.62
N GLU A 2 -11.42 3.34 -8.92
CA GLU A 2 -12.08 4.16 -9.96
C GLU A 2 -13.38 4.85 -9.53
N THR A 3 -14.33 4.13 -8.90
CA THR A 3 -15.58 4.74 -8.41
C THR A 3 -15.35 5.79 -7.33
N ALA A 4 -14.42 5.54 -6.40
CA ALA A 4 -14.08 6.50 -5.35
C ALA A 4 -13.39 7.74 -5.94
N THR A 5 -12.56 7.54 -6.97
CA THR A 5 -11.92 8.61 -7.74
C THR A 5 -12.98 9.48 -8.42
N ALA A 6 -13.92 8.86 -9.14
CA ALA A 6 -15.02 9.54 -9.83
C ALA A 6 -15.93 10.34 -8.88
N LEU A 7 -16.14 9.83 -7.66
CA LEU A 7 -16.90 10.53 -6.61
C LEU A 7 -16.11 11.63 -5.90
N GLY A 8 -14.83 11.83 -6.24
CA GLY A 8 -14.02 12.83 -5.57
C GLY A 8 -13.55 12.42 -4.16
N ALA A 9 -13.72 11.15 -3.74
CA ALA A 9 -13.57 10.73 -2.35
C ALA A 9 -12.22 11.10 -1.72
N GLY A 10 -11.11 11.02 -2.47
CA GLY A 10 -9.80 11.41 -1.92
C GLY A 10 -9.70 12.90 -1.52
N TRP A 11 -10.53 13.77 -2.11
CA TRP A 11 -10.53 15.22 -1.85
C TRP A 11 -11.25 15.55 -0.55
N TRP A 12 -12.52 15.17 -0.45
CA TRP A 12 -13.42 15.61 0.62
C TRP A 12 -13.51 14.65 1.80
N LEU A 13 -13.11 13.38 1.64
CA LEU A 13 -13.11 12.44 2.75
C LEU A 13 -11.97 12.79 3.72
N THR A 14 -12.34 13.20 4.92
CA THR A 14 -11.41 13.66 5.97
C THR A 14 -11.57 12.89 7.27
N HIS A 15 -12.78 12.38 7.56
CA HIS A 15 -13.05 11.67 8.81
C HIS A 15 -12.23 10.36 8.89
N PRO A 16 -11.46 10.14 9.97
CA PRO A 16 -10.57 8.99 10.10
C PRO A 16 -11.21 7.62 9.90
N ASP A 17 -12.30 7.36 10.60
CA ASP A 17 -12.98 6.06 10.50
C ASP A 17 -13.59 5.82 9.12
N ALA A 18 -14.07 6.89 8.47
CA ALA A 18 -14.62 6.80 7.12
C ALA A 18 -13.52 6.53 6.09
N LEU A 19 -12.35 7.16 6.23
CA LEU A 19 -11.16 6.88 5.42
C LEU A 19 -10.73 5.42 5.54
N ARG A 20 -10.62 4.90 6.77
CA ARG A 20 -10.25 3.49 7.02
C ARG A 20 -11.26 2.53 6.42
N THR A 21 -12.55 2.77 6.67
CA THR A 21 -13.64 1.94 6.14
C THR A 21 -13.64 1.93 4.61
N MET A 22 -13.45 3.09 3.99
CA MET A 22 -13.35 3.21 2.53
C MET A 22 -12.13 2.46 1.98
N ALA A 23 -10.96 2.65 2.58
CA ALA A 23 -9.72 1.98 2.16
C ALA A 23 -9.86 0.45 2.23
N GLU A 24 -10.44 -0.06 3.32
CA GLU A 24 -10.71 -1.48 3.45
C GLU A 24 -11.75 -1.99 2.44
N ALA A 25 -12.81 -1.24 2.19
CA ALA A 25 -13.83 -1.60 1.21
C ALA A 25 -13.22 -1.70 -0.19
N ILE A 26 -12.37 -0.73 -0.56
CA ILE A 26 -11.63 -0.72 -1.81
C ILE A 26 -10.71 -1.93 -1.89
N ALA A 27 -9.90 -2.19 -0.85
CA ALA A 27 -8.97 -3.31 -0.82
C ALA A 27 -9.68 -4.68 -0.93
N ARG A 28 -10.80 -4.87 -0.22
CA ARG A 28 -11.63 -6.09 -0.30
C ARG A 28 -12.23 -6.27 -1.70
N ASN A 29 -12.68 -5.19 -2.32
CA ASN A 29 -13.26 -5.24 -3.66
C ASN A 29 -12.21 -5.57 -4.73
N HIS A 30 -10.99 -5.02 -4.60
CA HIS A 30 -9.86 -5.39 -5.47
C HIS A 30 -9.53 -6.89 -5.33
N TRP A 31 -9.44 -7.39 -4.09
CA TRP A 31 -9.20 -8.81 -3.84
C TRP A 31 -10.28 -9.70 -4.48
N ARG A 32 -11.57 -9.39 -4.27
CA ARG A 32 -12.68 -10.17 -4.83
C ARG A 32 -12.72 -10.20 -6.36
N LYS A 33 -12.21 -9.17 -7.03
CA LYS A 33 -12.28 -9.05 -8.50
C LYS A 33 -11.29 -9.96 -9.20
N ALA A 34 -10.04 -10.01 -8.72
CA ALA A 34 -8.94 -10.64 -9.43
C ALA A 34 -8.13 -11.65 -8.60
N ASN A 35 -8.40 -11.77 -7.29
CA ASN A 35 -7.57 -12.50 -6.33
C ASN A 35 -6.08 -12.13 -6.43
N ASN A 36 -5.79 -10.92 -6.90
CA ASN A 36 -4.43 -10.43 -7.11
C ASN A 36 -3.99 -9.65 -5.85
N PRO A 37 -2.95 -10.11 -5.12
CA PRO A 37 -2.43 -9.41 -3.96
C PRO A 37 -1.93 -8.01 -4.29
N HIS A 38 -1.38 -7.80 -5.48
CA HIS A 38 -0.73 -6.54 -5.85
C HIS A 38 -1.72 -5.35 -5.79
N ASP A 39 -2.95 -5.56 -6.28
CA ASP A 39 -3.97 -4.50 -6.40
C ASP A 39 -4.53 -4.06 -5.04
N CYS A 40 -4.49 -4.93 -4.03
CA CYS A 40 -4.96 -4.62 -2.68
C CYS A 40 -3.82 -4.16 -1.74
N PHE A 41 -2.56 -4.32 -2.18
CA PHE A 41 -1.38 -4.16 -1.34
C PHE A 41 -1.23 -2.74 -0.79
N LEU A 42 -1.41 -1.74 -1.65
CA LEU A 42 -1.25 -0.32 -1.29
C LEU A 42 -2.18 0.09 -0.16
N TYR A 43 -3.47 -0.28 -0.27
CA TYR A 43 -4.50 0.10 0.70
C TYR A 43 -4.30 -0.58 2.05
N TYR A 44 -4.00 -1.89 2.07
CA TYR A 44 -3.79 -2.61 3.33
C TYR A 44 -2.50 -2.19 4.04
N LEU A 45 -1.45 -1.86 3.30
CA LEU A 45 -0.21 -1.34 3.88
C LEU A 45 -0.37 0.09 4.39
N ALA A 46 -1.11 0.94 3.67
CA ALA A 46 -1.47 2.28 4.13
C ALA A 46 -2.33 2.24 5.42
N LEU A 47 -2.99 1.11 5.71
CA LEU A 47 -3.71 0.85 6.97
C LEU A 47 -2.84 0.17 8.06
N GLY A 48 -1.57 -0.12 7.78
CA GLY A 48 -0.67 -0.83 8.70
C GLY A 48 -1.00 -2.32 8.86
N LYS A 49 -1.89 -2.90 8.05
CA LYS A 49 -2.37 -4.29 8.19
C LYS A 49 -1.43 -5.31 7.52
N ARG A 50 -0.13 -5.27 7.83
CA ARG A 50 0.88 -6.19 7.27
C ARG A 50 0.54 -7.67 7.49
N LYS A 51 0.05 -8.03 8.68
CA LYS A 51 -0.31 -9.42 9.01
C LYS A 51 -1.43 -9.96 8.10
N LEU A 52 -2.44 -9.14 7.83
CA LEU A 52 -3.52 -9.50 6.90
C LEU A 52 -2.96 -9.77 5.50
N MET A 53 -1.99 -8.96 5.08
CA MET A 53 -1.36 -9.11 3.78
C MET A 53 -0.56 -10.41 3.64
N LEU A 54 0.12 -10.84 4.70
CA LEU A 54 0.79 -12.14 4.72
C LEU A 54 -0.22 -13.28 4.53
N THR A 55 -1.41 -13.18 5.14
CA THR A 55 -2.49 -14.16 4.96
C THR A 55 -3.03 -14.16 3.53
N LEU A 56 -3.22 -12.99 2.92
CA LEU A 56 -3.67 -12.89 1.52
C LEU A 56 -2.65 -13.50 0.56
N TRP A 57 -1.35 -13.24 0.75
CA TRP A 57 -0.30 -13.87 -0.03
C TRP A 57 -0.27 -15.40 0.11
N LYS A 58 -0.63 -15.96 1.27
CA LYS A 58 -0.79 -17.42 1.42
C LYS A 58 -1.95 -17.98 0.60
N GLN A 59 -3.01 -17.19 0.39
CA GLN A 59 -4.18 -17.59 -0.39
C GLN A 59 -4.01 -17.37 -1.90
N ALA A 60 -3.08 -16.50 -2.29
CA ALA A 60 -2.79 -16.15 -3.67
C ALA A 60 -1.93 -17.20 -4.39
N ASN A 61 -2.51 -18.36 -4.66
CA ASN A 61 -1.83 -19.45 -5.36
C ASN A 61 -1.57 -19.11 -6.83
N GLY A 62 -0.37 -19.39 -7.32
CA GLY A 62 -0.02 -19.24 -8.74
C GLY A 62 0.75 -17.95 -9.09
N HIS A 63 1.05 -17.09 -8.11
CA HIS A 63 1.92 -15.94 -8.32
C HIS A 63 3.39 -16.30 -8.12
N ALA A 64 4.23 -16.05 -9.13
CA ALA A 64 5.67 -16.35 -9.07
C ALA A 64 6.39 -15.66 -7.88
N GLU A 65 5.88 -14.50 -7.46
CA GLU A 65 6.46 -13.69 -6.38
C GLU A 65 5.93 -14.07 -4.99
N GLN A 66 5.00 -15.03 -4.90
CA GLN A 66 4.31 -15.42 -3.67
C GLN A 66 5.29 -15.81 -2.56
N GLN A 67 6.20 -16.74 -2.85
CA GLN A 67 7.17 -17.23 -1.85
C GLN A 67 8.11 -16.11 -1.38
N VAL A 68 8.59 -15.28 -2.31
CA VAL A 68 9.51 -14.18 -2.00
C VAL A 68 8.82 -13.13 -1.14
N MET A 69 7.58 -12.77 -1.46
CA MET A 69 6.80 -11.81 -0.66
C MET A 69 6.42 -12.35 0.71
N MET A 70 6.02 -13.61 0.80
CA MET A 70 5.76 -14.24 2.09
C MET A 70 7.00 -14.25 2.98
N GLN A 71 8.16 -14.64 2.45
CA GLN A 71 9.42 -14.63 3.20
C GLN A 71 9.82 -13.22 3.62
N PHE A 72 9.60 -12.21 2.76
CA PHE A 72 9.93 -10.83 3.08
C PHE A 72 9.01 -10.25 4.16
N LEU A 73 7.70 -10.48 4.05
CA LEU A 73 6.67 -9.95 4.96
C LEU A 73 6.62 -10.68 6.31
N ALA A 74 7.12 -11.92 6.38
CA ALA A 74 7.20 -12.70 7.62
C ALA A 74 8.37 -12.29 8.53
N LYS A 75 9.35 -11.53 8.02
CA LYS A 75 10.49 -11.04 8.81
C LYS A 75 10.05 -9.97 9.81
N ASP A 76 10.78 -9.90 10.92
CA ASP A 76 10.61 -8.83 11.91
C ASP A 76 11.05 -7.48 11.34
N VAL A 77 10.32 -6.43 11.73
CA VAL A 77 10.63 -5.07 11.31
C VAL A 77 11.77 -4.53 12.15
N ASN A 78 12.87 -4.24 11.49
CA ASN A 78 14.02 -3.52 12.04
C ASN A 78 14.58 -2.57 10.97
N ASP A 79 15.56 -1.75 11.33
CA ASP A 79 16.12 -0.76 10.41
C ASP A 79 16.78 -1.37 9.18
N ALA A 80 17.38 -2.56 9.32
CA ALA A 80 17.97 -3.28 8.20
C ALA A 80 16.90 -3.77 7.20
N TRP A 81 15.77 -4.26 7.71
CA TRP A 81 14.61 -4.67 6.93
C TRP A 81 13.97 -3.49 6.22
N LYS A 82 13.81 -2.34 6.89
CA LYS A 82 13.34 -1.09 6.26
C LYS A 82 14.26 -0.66 5.12
N LYS A 83 15.58 -0.67 5.33
CA LYS A 83 16.57 -0.39 4.28
C LYS A 83 16.45 -1.37 3.10
N GLN A 84 16.19 -2.65 3.37
CA GLN A 84 15.96 -3.63 2.31
C GLN A 84 14.66 -3.35 1.54
N ALA A 85 13.59 -2.94 2.23
CA ALA A 85 12.34 -2.52 1.62
C ALA A 85 12.55 -1.35 0.65
N LEU A 86 13.31 -0.32 1.08
CA LEU A 86 13.63 0.84 0.26
C LEU A 86 14.45 0.47 -0.99
N LYS A 87 15.46 -0.40 -0.84
CA LYS A 87 16.22 -0.91 -1.99
C LYS A 87 15.31 -1.63 -2.99
N ASN A 88 14.40 -2.48 -2.50
CA ASN A 88 13.43 -3.16 -3.36
C ASN A 88 12.48 -2.16 -4.04
N ALA A 89 12.07 -1.09 -3.35
CA ALA A 89 11.23 -0.03 -3.92
C ALA A 89 11.91 0.63 -5.14
N PHE A 90 13.18 1.01 -5.04
CA PHE A 90 13.93 1.60 -6.15
C PHE A 90 14.11 0.63 -7.32
N VAL A 91 14.34 -0.66 -7.06
CA VAL A 91 14.40 -1.69 -8.12
C VAL A 91 13.06 -1.80 -8.85
N LEU A 92 11.94 -1.78 -8.12
CA LEU A 92 10.60 -1.84 -8.70
C LEU A 92 10.25 -0.57 -9.49
N LEU A 93 10.71 0.59 -9.02
CA LEU A 93 10.58 1.86 -9.73
C LEU A 93 11.28 1.80 -11.09
N GLY A 94 12.51 1.28 -11.15
CA GLY A 94 13.25 1.06 -12.40
C GLY A 94 12.57 0.07 -13.35
N LYS A 95 11.83 -0.91 -12.82
CA LYS A 95 11.01 -1.86 -13.58
C LYS A 95 9.63 -1.30 -13.98
N GLN A 96 9.35 -0.02 -13.73
CA GLN A 96 8.06 0.64 -13.97
C GLN A 96 6.87 0.00 -13.22
N ARG A 97 7.12 -0.73 -12.14
CA ARG A 97 6.08 -1.31 -11.28
C ARG A 97 5.74 -0.35 -10.14
N PHE A 98 5.13 0.77 -10.50
CA PHE A 98 4.99 1.93 -9.63
C PHE A 98 4.12 1.68 -8.39
N GLU A 99 3.00 0.96 -8.53
CA GLU A 99 2.12 0.63 -7.39
C GLU A 99 2.86 -0.19 -6.32
N LEU A 100 3.62 -1.20 -6.75
CA LEU A 100 4.43 -2.00 -5.86
C LEU A 100 5.59 -1.20 -5.27
N ALA A 101 6.22 -0.33 -6.05
CA ALA A 101 7.26 0.56 -5.53
C ALA A 101 6.71 1.44 -4.39
N ALA A 102 5.54 2.05 -4.57
CA ALA A 102 4.87 2.83 -3.52
C ALA A 102 4.60 1.99 -2.26
N CYS A 103 4.13 0.75 -2.42
CA CYS A 103 3.94 -0.18 -1.30
C CYS A 103 5.23 -0.45 -0.52
N PHE A 104 6.34 -0.68 -1.22
CA PHE A 104 7.64 -0.92 -0.58
C PHE A 104 8.21 0.34 0.09
N PHE A 105 7.95 1.53 -0.45
CA PHE A 105 8.25 2.79 0.23
C PHE A 105 7.45 2.93 1.53
N LEU A 106 6.16 2.55 1.54
CA LEU A 106 5.35 2.51 2.78
C LEU A 106 5.92 1.51 3.80
N LEU A 107 6.36 0.32 3.38
CA LEU A 107 7.01 -0.66 4.26
C LEU A 107 8.32 -0.14 4.85
N GLY A 108 9.07 0.66 4.08
CA GLY A 108 10.30 1.31 4.52
C GLY A 108 10.08 2.61 5.31
N GLU A 109 8.83 2.98 5.62
CA GLU A 109 8.44 4.24 6.29
C GLU A 109 8.86 5.51 5.53
N ALA A 110 9.19 5.40 4.24
CA ALA A 110 9.47 6.52 3.35
C ALA A 110 8.17 7.04 2.72
N TYR A 111 7.28 7.56 3.56
CA TYR A 111 5.92 7.97 3.14
C TYR A 111 5.94 9.05 2.06
N GLY A 112 6.88 10.00 2.14
CA GLY A 112 7.02 11.06 1.13
C GLY A 112 7.36 10.52 -0.27
N ASP A 113 8.21 9.51 -0.34
CA ASP A 113 8.56 8.86 -1.61
C ASP A 113 7.36 8.07 -2.16
N ALA A 114 6.62 7.35 -1.31
CA ALA A 114 5.41 6.65 -1.70
C ALA A 114 4.35 7.60 -2.31
N ILE A 115 4.13 8.75 -1.67
CA ILE A 115 3.22 9.80 -2.15
C ILE A 115 3.72 10.37 -3.48
N THR A 116 5.03 10.64 -3.59
CA THR A 116 5.64 11.16 -4.82
C THR A 116 5.45 10.20 -6.00
N VAL A 117 5.61 8.89 -5.79
CA VAL A 117 5.34 7.88 -6.82
C VAL A 117 3.88 7.91 -7.26
N CYS A 118 2.94 8.06 -6.33
CA CYS A 118 1.51 8.17 -6.67
C CYS A 118 1.22 9.40 -7.54
N ILE A 119 1.84 10.55 -7.23
CA ILE A 119 1.63 11.79 -8.00
C ILE A 119 2.32 11.72 -9.36
N ARG A 120 3.61 11.39 -9.40
CA ARG A 120 4.44 11.55 -10.61
C ARG A 120 4.33 10.37 -11.56
N ASN A 121 4.27 9.15 -11.03
CA ASN A 121 4.33 7.93 -11.83
C ASN A 121 2.94 7.35 -12.09
N LEU A 122 2.10 7.23 -11.05
CA LEU A 122 0.71 6.78 -11.20
C LEU A 122 -0.21 7.88 -11.76
N LYS A 123 0.25 9.14 -11.74
CA LYS A 123 -0.51 10.32 -12.20
C LYS A 123 -1.86 10.45 -11.50
N ASP A 124 -1.92 10.01 -10.24
CA ASP A 124 -3.13 10.00 -9.43
C ASP A 124 -2.92 10.84 -8.15
N PRO A 125 -3.12 12.16 -8.24
CA PRO A 125 -2.98 13.04 -7.08
C PRO A 125 -4.03 12.76 -6.00
N GLN A 126 -5.18 12.21 -6.39
CA GLN A 126 -6.24 11.88 -5.46
C GLN A 126 -5.88 10.65 -4.62
N LEU A 127 -5.25 9.65 -5.24
CA LEU A 127 -4.71 8.48 -4.55
C LEU A 127 -3.58 8.90 -3.62
N ALA A 128 -2.69 9.78 -4.08
CA ALA A 128 -1.61 10.31 -3.26
C ALA A 128 -2.13 11.00 -1.99
N LEU A 129 -3.16 11.85 -2.13
CA LEU A 129 -3.80 12.51 -0.99
C LEU A 129 -4.50 11.51 -0.07
N PHE A 130 -5.19 10.51 -0.64
CA PHE A 130 -5.86 9.46 0.14
C PHE A 130 -4.86 8.63 0.96
N VAL A 131 -3.76 8.20 0.36
CA VAL A 131 -2.68 7.47 1.03
C VAL A 131 -2.01 8.34 2.10
N ALA A 132 -1.72 9.60 1.80
CA ALA A 132 -1.14 10.54 2.76
C ALA A 132 -2.03 10.71 4.00
N LYS A 133 -3.34 10.88 3.79
CA LYS A 133 -4.33 10.99 4.87
C LYS A 133 -4.42 9.72 5.72
N LEU A 134 -4.29 8.54 5.12
CA LEU A 134 -4.33 7.25 5.84
C LEU A 134 -3.10 7.02 6.71
N VAL A 135 -1.93 7.31 6.17
CA VAL A 135 -0.64 7.12 6.85
C VAL A 135 -0.45 8.15 7.97
N GLY A 136 -0.96 9.37 7.80
CA GLY A 136 -0.86 10.42 8.81
C GLY A 136 -1.78 10.22 10.04
N GLN A 137 -2.53 9.12 10.14
CA GLN A 137 -3.47 8.93 11.25
C GLN A 137 -2.83 8.30 12.48
N PRO A 138 -3.21 8.77 13.69
CA PRO A 138 -2.75 8.15 14.93
C PRO A 138 -3.18 6.67 14.98
N GLY A 139 -2.21 5.80 15.29
CA GLY A 139 -2.38 4.34 15.32
C GLY A 139 -1.87 3.60 14.08
N VAL A 140 -1.56 4.29 12.98
CA VAL A 140 -0.92 3.72 11.78
C VAL A 140 0.50 4.26 11.69
N GLY A 141 1.37 3.84 12.62
CA GLY A 141 2.82 4.05 12.50
C GLY A 141 3.37 5.45 12.82
N THR A 142 2.60 6.34 13.45
CA THR A 142 3.15 7.57 14.06
C THR A 142 3.19 7.43 15.58
N VAL A 143 4.37 7.13 16.11
CA VAL A 143 4.79 7.68 17.41
C VAL A 143 5.37 9.05 17.08
N VAL A 144 4.69 10.10 17.54
CA VAL A 144 5.30 11.44 17.66
C VAL A 144 6.32 11.38 18.79
#